data_AF-H0SNS8-F1
#
_entry.id   AF-H0SNS8-F1
#
_cell.length_a   1.000
_cell.length_b   1.000
_cell.length_c   1.000
_cell.angle_alpha   90.00
_cell.angle_beta   90.00
_cell.angle_gamma   90.00
#
_symmetry.space_group_name_H-M   'P 1'
#
loop_
_entity.id
_entity.type
_entity.pdbx_description
1 polymer ?
#
loop_
_entity_poly.entity_id
_entity_poly.type
_entity_poly.pdbx_seq_one_letter_code
_entity_poly.pdbx_strand_id
1 'polypeptide(L)'
;MAVSLVAIAALMGSSARGSRKLEQHVALVQSAYNALWLAFPSRLPPPAPMQSGETMSHVWRAQAQPFAMDGAAGTSAWAPEKIMLQVRSPSGATVELETIRLFRRQAER
;
A
#
# COMPACT_ATOMS: atom_id res chain seq x y z
N MET A 1 -25.61 -22.25 -35.91
CA MET A 1 -26.10 -21.95 -34.54
C MET A 1 -25.05 -22.17 -33.45
N ALA A 2 -24.19 -23.21 -33.52
CA ALA A 2 -23.20 -23.49 -32.47
C ALA A 2 -22.05 -22.46 -32.34
N VAL A 3 -21.59 -21.87 -33.46
CA VAL A 3 -20.45 -20.92 -33.47
C VAL A 3 -20.74 -19.65 -32.66
N SER A 4 -21.96 -19.11 -32.73
CA SER A 4 -22.36 -17.89 -32.02
C SER A 4 -22.41 -18.10 -30.50
N LEU A 5 -22.90 -19.25 -30.04
CA LEU A 5 -22.96 -19.59 -28.61
C LEU A 5 -21.56 -19.72 -28.01
N VAL A 6 -20.62 -20.36 -28.74
CA VAL A 6 -19.22 -20.48 -28.32
C VAL A 6 -18.56 -19.12 -28.23
N ALA A 7 -18.79 -18.22 -29.19
CA ALA A 7 -18.24 -16.87 -29.17
C ALA A 7 -18.75 -16.04 -27.97
N ILE A 8 -20.05 -16.12 -27.64
CA ILE A 8 -20.64 -15.44 -26.48
C ILE A 8 -20.06 -16.02 -25.17
N ALA A 9 -19.98 -17.35 -25.05
CA ALA A 9 -19.40 -17.98 -23.87
C ALA A 9 -17.93 -17.59 -23.67
N ALA A 10 -17.15 -17.51 -24.75
CA ALA A 10 -15.76 -17.06 -24.71
C ALA A 10 -15.65 -15.59 -24.25
N LEU A 11 -16.52 -14.71 -24.77
CA LEU A 11 -16.58 -13.31 -24.38
C LEU A 11 -16.99 -13.14 -22.91
N MET A 12 -18.05 -13.81 -22.46
CA MET A 12 -18.45 -13.76 -21.04
C MET A 12 -17.33 -14.27 -20.14
N GLY A 13 -16.65 -15.35 -20.54
CA GLY A 13 -15.51 -15.89 -19.81
C GLY A 13 -14.33 -14.91 -19.75
N SER A 14 -14.05 -14.16 -20.82
CA SER A 14 -12.99 -13.14 -20.82
C SER A 14 -13.36 -11.93 -19.96
N SER A 15 -14.60 -11.43 -20.07
CA SER A 15 -15.12 -10.32 -19.25
C SER A 15 -15.12 -10.66 -17.77
N ALA A 16 -15.58 -11.86 -17.38
CA ALA A 16 -15.59 -12.31 -15.98
C ALA A 16 -14.17 -12.41 -15.40
N ARG A 17 -13.22 -12.97 -16.16
CA ARG A 17 -11.79 -12.97 -15.76
C ARG A 17 -11.23 -11.55 -15.63
N GLY A 18 -11.65 -10.64 -16.51
CA GLY A 18 -11.29 -9.23 -16.44
C GLY A 18 -11.77 -8.56 -15.16
N SER A 19 -13.06 -8.67 -14.83
CA SER A 19 -13.65 -8.12 -13.59
C SER A 19 -12.94 -8.64 -12.36
N ARG A 20 -12.73 -9.97 -12.29
CA ARG A 20 -12.06 -10.60 -11.15
C ARG A 20 -10.64 -10.08 -10.93
N LYS A 21 -9.88 -9.82 -12.00
CA LYS A 21 -8.54 -9.22 -11.89
C LYS A 21 -8.59 -7.80 -11.34
N LEU A 22 -9.57 -7.00 -11.76
CA LEU A 22 -9.77 -5.64 -11.23
C LEU A 22 -10.15 -5.67 -9.75
N GLU A 23 -11.11 -6.52 -9.36
CA GLU A 23 -11.51 -6.70 -7.97
C GLU A 23 -10.32 -7.10 -7.08
N GLN A 24 -9.51 -8.05 -7.55
CA GLN A 24 -8.28 -8.47 -6.85
C GLN A 24 -7.28 -7.32 -6.71
N HIS A 25 -7.09 -6.53 -7.76
CA HIS A 25 -6.20 -5.37 -7.73
C HIS A 25 -6.71 -4.30 -6.76
N VAL A 26 -8.00 -3.98 -6.78
CA VAL A 26 -8.62 -3.01 -5.86
C VAL A 26 -8.49 -3.48 -4.41
N ALA A 27 -8.77 -4.75 -4.11
CA ALA A 27 -8.58 -5.30 -2.78
C ALA A 27 -7.12 -5.22 -2.30
N LEU A 28 -6.16 -5.48 -3.20
CA LEU A 28 -4.73 -5.35 -2.92
C LEU A 28 -4.33 -3.90 -2.62
N VAL A 29 -4.83 -2.92 -3.38
CA VAL A 29 -4.56 -1.50 -3.14
C VAL A 29 -5.21 -1.01 -1.84
N GLN A 30 -6.45 -1.42 -1.57
CA GLN A 30 -7.16 -1.09 -0.32
C GLN A 30 -6.44 -1.68 0.90
N SER A 31 -5.96 -2.92 0.80
CA SER A 31 -5.15 -3.53 1.88
C SER A 31 -3.83 -2.80 2.09
N ALA A 32 -3.16 -2.32 1.03
CA ALA A 32 -2.00 -1.45 1.16
C ALA A 32 -2.30 -0.14 1.87
N TYR A 33 -3.40 0.53 1.52
CA TYR A 33 -3.81 1.75 2.21
C TYR A 33 -4.11 1.51 3.70
N ASN A 34 -4.82 0.43 4.02
CA ASN A 34 -5.10 0.04 5.41
C ASN A 34 -3.81 -0.30 6.17
N ALA A 35 -2.89 -1.05 5.56
CA ALA A 35 -1.60 -1.38 6.16
C ALA A 35 -0.76 -0.13 6.44
N LEU A 36 -0.79 0.89 5.57
CA LEU A 36 -0.10 2.15 5.81
C LEU A 36 -0.61 2.87 7.06
N TRP A 37 -1.93 2.85 7.29
CA TRP A 37 -2.54 3.41 8.51
C TRP A 37 -2.23 2.59 9.76
N LEU A 38 -2.16 1.27 9.65
CA LEU A 38 -1.81 0.39 10.77
C LEU A 38 -0.33 0.51 11.16
N ALA A 39 0.57 0.59 10.18
CA ALA A 39 2.00 0.75 10.41
C ALA A 39 2.33 2.11 11.06
N PHE A 40 1.63 3.15 10.61
CA PHE A 40 1.87 4.54 11.03
C PHE A 40 0.53 5.22 11.36
N PRO A 41 -0.09 4.92 12.51
CA PRO A 41 -1.43 5.41 12.83
C PRO A 41 -1.45 6.89 13.18
N SER A 42 -0.33 7.42 13.68
CA SER A 42 -0.20 8.83 14.06
C SER A 42 0.77 9.57 13.13
N ARG A 43 0.82 10.88 13.35
CA ARG A 43 1.81 11.77 12.76
C ARG A 43 3.02 11.94 13.69
N LEU A 44 3.16 11.13 14.73
CA LEU A 44 4.37 11.08 15.55
C LEU A 44 5.38 10.13 14.92
N PRO A 45 6.69 10.33 15.13
CA PRO A 45 7.70 9.40 14.64
C PRO A 45 7.39 7.98 15.12
N PRO A 46 7.49 6.98 14.25
CA PRO A 46 7.23 5.61 14.65
C PRO A 46 8.27 5.15 15.68
N PRO A 47 7.88 4.27 16.61
CA PRO A 47 8.80 3.74 17.62
C PRO A 47 9.94 2.92 16.99
N ALA A 48 9.71 2.36 15.81
CA ALA A 48 10.70 1.65 15.01
C ALA A 48 10.58 2.06 13.53
N PRO A 49 11.71 2.15 12.80
CA PRO A 49 11.69 2.49 11.37
C PRO A 49 11.08 1.37 10.51
N MET A 50 10.99 0.15 11.01
CA MET A 50 10.35 -0.97 10.31
C MET A 50 9.17 -1.48 11.11
N GLN A 51 8.04 -1.64 10.42
CA GLN A 51 6.78 -2.14 10.94
C GLN A 51 6.33 -3.32 10.09
N SER A 52 5.68 -4.31 10.69
CA SER A 52 5.10 -5.43 9.95
C SER A 52 3.90 -5.98 10.66
N GLY A 53 3.03 -6.64 9.91
CA GLY A 53 1.86 -7.29 10.49
C GLY A 53 1.06 -8.07 9.46
N GLU A 54 -0.09 -8.54 9.91
CA GLU A 54 -1.08 -9.19 9.08
C GLU A 54 -2.45 -8.57 9.34
N THR A 55 -3.24 -8.35 8.30
CA THR A 55 -4.59 -7.79 8.43
C THR A 55 -5.47 -8.35 7.32
N MET A 56 -6.64 -8.90 7.67
CA MET A 56 -7.55 -9.54 6.70
C MET A 56 -6.81 -10.56 5.81
N SER A 57 -5.93 -11.37 6.41
CA SER A 57 -5.07 -12.35 5.72
C SER A 57 -4.06 -11.76 4.72
N HIS A 58 -3.85 -10.45 4.73
CA HIS A 58 -2.79 -9.80 3.96
C HIS A 58 -1.60 -9.54 4.87
N VAL A 59 -0.45 -10.09 4.51
CA VAL A 59 0.81 -9.86 5.22
C VAL A 59 1.46 -8.59 4.67
N TRP A 60 1.92 -7.71 5.55
CA TRP A 60 2.51 -6.45 5.14
C TRP A 60 3.78 -6.11 5.93
N ARG A 61 4.66 -5.35 5.29
CA ARG A 61 5.87 -4.77 5.88
C ARG A 61 6.02 -3.35 5.38
N ALA A 62 6.24 -2.42 6.29
CA ALA A 62 6.49 -1.03 6.00
C ALA A 62 7.83 -0.60 6.58
N GLN A 63 8.58 0.20 5.83
CA GLN A 63 9.83 0.78 6.27
C GLN A 63 9.78 2.29 6.06
N ALA A 64 10.10 3.04 7.10
CA ALA A 64 10.26 4.48 7.07
C ALA A 64 11.76 4.82 7.05
N GLN A 65 12.12 5.77 6.18
CA GLN A 65 13.49 6.26 6.03
C GLN A 65 13.46 7.79 5.89
N PRO A 66 14.45 8.52 6.43
CA PRO A 66 14.56 9.96 6.23
C PRO A 66 14.51 10.31 4.73
N PHE A 67 13.67 11.27 4.36
CA PHE A 67 13.62 11.80 3.00
C PHE A 67 14.41 13.11 2.94
N ALA A 68 15.52 13.12 2.20
CA ALA A 68 16.31 14.33 2.01
C ALA A 68 15.52 15.33 1.16
N MET A 69 15.36 16.56 1.66
CA MET A 69 14.85 17.69 0.90
C MET A 69 15.96 18.73 0.77
N ASP A 70 16.17 19.24 -0.44
CA ASP A 70 17.06 20.37 -0.68
C ASP A 70 16.37 21.66 -0.20
N GLY A 71 16.99 22.38 0.74
CA GLY A 71 16.44 23.60 1.35
C GLY A 71 16.34 23.52 2.88
N ALA A 72 15.87 24.59 3.53
CA ALA A 72 15.88 24.79 4.99
C ALA A 72 15.06 23.75 5.79
N ALA A 73 15.54 22.50 5.83
CA ALA A 73 14.99 21.41 6.59
C ALA A 73 15.06 21.69 8.11
N GLY A 74 15.83 22.68 8.56
CA GLY A 74 16.04 22.96 9.98
C GLY A 74 14.83 23.56 10.72
N THR A 75 13.94 24.30 10.05
CA THR A 75 12.93 25.15 10.74
C THR A 75 11.51 24.57 10.77
N SER A 76 11.23 23.53 9.98
CA SER A 76 9.90 22.92 9.94
C SER A 76 9.65 22.03 11.17
N ALA A 77 8.46 22.14 11.76
CA ALA A 77 7.98 21.20 12.77
C ALA A 77 7.68 19.80 12.19
N TRP A 78 7.75 19.64 10.86
CA TRP A 78 7.49 18.41 10.12
C TRP A 78 8.77 17.87 9.47
N ALA A 79 9.09 16.61 9.75
CA ALA A 79 10.14 15.84 9.11
C ALA A 79 9.52 14.91 8.04
N PRO A 80 9.94 15.00 6.78
CA PRO A 80 9.50 14.06 5.76
C PRO A 80 10.26 12.74 5.89
N GLU A 81 9.52 11.64 5.76
CA GLU A 81 10.07 10.30 5.66
C GLU A 81 9.49 9.59 4.45
N LYS A 82 10.35 8.93 3.69
CA LYS A 82 9.97 8.01 2.62
C LYS A 82 9.51 6.71 3.27
N ILE A 83 8.30 6.31 2.92
CA ILE A 83 7.70 5.05 3.34
C ILE A 83 7.72 4.09 2.17
N MET A 84 8.36 2.94 2.36
CA MET A 84 8.27 1.79 1.46
C MET A 84 7.36 0.76 2.12
N LEU A 85 6.23 0.44 1.48
CA LEU A 85 5.27 -0.54 1.96
C LEU A 85 5.15 -1.68 0.95
N GLN A 86 5.29 -2.92 1.43
CA GLN A 86 5.02 -4.12 0.67
C GLN A 86 3.84 -4.85 1.30
N VAL A 87 2.84 -5.22 0.49
CA VAL A 87 1.68 -6.01 0.92
C VAL A 87 1.52 -7.22 0.04
N ARG A 88 1.31 -8.38 0.67
CA ARG A 88 1.07 -9.67 0.03
C ARG A 88 -0.31 -10.18 0.39
N SER A 89 -1.12 -10.46 -0.62
CA SER A 89 -2.42 -11.10 -0.48
C SER A 89 -2.33 -12.61 -0.20
N PRO A 90 -3.40 -13.25 0.26
CA PRO A 90 -3.46 -14.71 0.45
C PRO A 90 -3.15 -15.51 -0.82
N SER A 91 -3.44 -14.96 -2.01
CA SER A 91 -3.16 -15.60 -3.30
C SER A 91 -1.69 -15.49 -3.72
N GLY A 92 -0.87 -14.75 -2.96
CA GLY A 92 0.53 -14.46 -3.27
C GLY A 92 0.75 -13.22 -4.13
N ALA A 93 -0.32 -12.60 -4.66
CA ALA A 93 -0.19 -11.32 -5.36
C ALA A 93 0.37 -10.27 -4.39
N THR A 94 1.31 -9.47 -4.87
CA THR A 94 2.06 -8.49 -4.07
C THR A 94 1.92 -7.10 -4.68
N VAL A 95 1.82 -6.07 -3.84
CA VAL A 95 1.93 -4.66 -4.23
C VAL A 95 3.02 -3.99 -3.42
N GLU A 96 3.76 -3.10 -4.07
CA GLU A 96 4.70 -2.19 -3.44
C GLU A 96 4.21 -0.76 -3.62
N LEU A 97 4.19 -0.03 -2.52
CA LEU A 97 3.80 1.37 -2.46
C LEU A 97 4.97 2.17 -1.91
N GLU A 98 5.37 3.18 -2.67
CA GLU A 98 6.29 4.22 -2.20
C GLU A 98 5.50 5.50 -1.97
N THR A 99 5.67 6.12 -0.81
CA THR A 99 5.04 7.40 -0.50
C THR A 99 5.92 8.22 0.44
N ILE A 100 5.59 9.51 0.60
CA ILE A 100 6.22 10.38 1.59
C ILE A 100 5.18 10.70 2.65
N ARG A 101 5.53 10.48 3.92
CA ARG A 101 4.73 10.94 5.06
C ARG A 101 5.51 11.99 5.84
N LEU A 102 4.76 12.98 6.32
CA LEU A 102 5.27 13.97 7.25
C LEU A 102 5.02 13.49 8.67
N PHE A 103 6.07 13.46 9.48
CA PHE A 103 6.02 13.21 10.91
C PHE A 103 6.34 14.50 11.67
N ARG A 104 5.67 14.74 12.78
CA ARG A 104 5.91 15.87 13.65
C ARG A 104 7.19 15.60 14.42
N ARG A 105 8.15 16.53 14.39
CA ARG A 105 9.33 16.46 15.25
C ARG A 105 8.88 16.45 16.71
N GLN A 106 9.42 15.54 17.50
CA GLN A 106 9.30 15.64 18.95
C GLN A 106 10.17 16.82 19.39
N ALA A 107 9.58 17.76 20.14
CA ALA A 107 10.39 18.77 20.80
C ALA A 107 11.23 18.05 21.85
N GLU A 108 12.55 18.19 21.79
CA GLU A 108 13.41 17.85 22.94
C GLU A 108 12.87 18.65 24.14
N ARG A 109 12.45 17.93 25.19
CA ARG A 109 12.18 18.52 26.50
C ARG A 109 13.41 18.35 27.37
#